data_AF-A0A352SMJ0-F1
#
_entry.id   AF-A0A352SMJ0-F1
#
_cell.length_a   1.000
_cell.length_b   1.000
_cell.length_c   1.000
_cell.angle_alpha   90.00
_cell.angle_beta   90.00
_cell.angle_gamma   90.00
#
_symmetry.space_group_name_H-M   'P 1'
#
loop_
_entity.id
_entity.type
_entity.pdbx_description
1 polymer ?
#
loop_
_entity_poly.entity_id
_entity_poly.type
_entity_poly.pdbx_seq_one_letter_code
_entity_poly.pdbx_strand_id
1 'polypeptide(L)'
;NVTSLHTLQKYSGKEGVEPQMTRLGSGEWARKKEKTRNRVRDIARELIQLYAKRKAMNAYQFSPDNTWQREMEARFEYEETPDQLDTLEAVKHDMESDKPMDRLVCGDVGFGKTEVAIRAAFKAVM
;
A
#
# COMPACT_ATOMS: atom_id res chain seq x y z
N ASN A 1 22.52 -4.50 -34.51
CA ASN A 1 21.05 -4.50 -34.33
C ASN A 1 20.72 -4.26 -32.87
N VAL A 2 20.45 -3.00 -32.51
CA VAL A 2 20.22 -2.50 -31.12
C VAL A 2 18.70 -2.36 -30.81
N THR A 3 17.84 -2.78 -31.74
CA THR A 3 16.39 -2.54 -31.72
C THR A 3 15.60 -3.35 -30.67
N SER A 4 16.18 -4.42 -30.10
CA SER A 4 15.47 -5.30 -29.14
C SER A 4 15.79 -5.02 -27.67
N LEU A 5 16.49 -3.93 -27.34
CA LEU A 5 16.87 -3.58 -25.96
C LEU A 5 15.67 -3.52 -24.99
N HIS A 6 14.49 -3.14 -25.46
CA HIS A 6 13.27 -3.06 -24.65
C HIS A 6 12.81 -4.41 -24.04
N THR A 7 13.27 -5.53 -24.61
CA THR A 7 12.96 -6.88 -24.09
C THR A 7 13.91 -7.32 -22.98
N LEU A 8 15.00 -6.59 -22.76
CA LEU A 8 15.98 -6.86 -21.72
C LEU A 8 15.63 -6.07 -20.46
N GLN A 9 15.67 -6.75 -19.33
CA GLN A 9 15.45 -6.17 -18.02
C GLN A 9 16.51 -6.73 -17.07
N LYS A 10 17.05 -5.89 -16.20
CA LYS A 10 17.96 -6.34 -15.14
C LYS A 10 17.19 -7.31 -14.24
N TYR A 11 17.75 -8.50 -14.01
CA TYR A 11 17.17 -9.42 -13.04
C TYR A 11 17.23 -8.80 -11.64
N SER A 12 16.08 -8.78 -10.96
CA SER A 12 15.94 -8.35 -9.56
C SER A 12 15.17 -9.43 -8.82
N GLY A 13 15.76 -9.95 -7.75
CA GLY A 13 15.24 -11.05 -6.95
C GLY A 13 15.57 -10.85 -5.47
N LYS A 14 15.16 -11.79 -4.62
CA LYS A 14 15.52 -11.76 -3.20
C LYS A 14 17.04 -11.87 -3.05
N GLU A 15 17.59 -11.08 -2.12
CA GLU A 15 19.02 -11.07 -1.83
C GLU A 15 19.50 -12.47 -1.42
N GLY A 16 20.66 -12.89 -1.94
CA GLY A 16 21.23 -14.22 -1.68
C GLY A 16 20.62 -15.39 -2.48
N VAL A 17 19.65 -15.15 -3.38
CA VAL A 17 19.08 -16.20 -4.23
C VAL A 17 19.66 -16.11 -5.64
N GLU A 18 20.39 -17.16 -6.05
CA GLU A 18 20.90 -17.26 -7.41
C GLU A 18 19.78 -17.49 -8.44
N PRO A 19 19.81 -16.81 -9.60
CA PRO A 19 18.80 -17.00 -10.63
C PRO A 19 18.94 -18.37 -11.30
N GLN A 20 17.82 -19.08 -11.40
CA GLN A 20 17.75 -20.30 -12.20
C GLN A 20 17.75 -19.96 -13.70
N MET A 21 18.80 -20.39 -14.38
CA MET A 21 18.94 -20.23 -15.83
C MET A 21 18.02 -21.17 -16.58
N THR A 22 17.32 -20.66 -17.60
CA THR A 22 16.47 -21.47 -18.48
C THR A 22 17.20 -21.78 -19.79
N ARG A 23 17.08 -23.01 -20.30
CA ARG A 23 17.72 -23.41 -21.56
C ARG A 23 16.98 -22.81 -22.76
N LEU A 24 17.72 -22.31 -23.74
CA LEU A 24 17.16 -21.85 -25.01
C LEU A 24 16.51 -23.02 -25.77
N GLY A 25 15.29 -22.83 -26.27
CA GLY A 25 14.55 -23.83 -27.04
C GLY A 25 13.80 -24.90 -26.23
N SER A 26 13.94 -24.96 -24.90
CA SER A 26 13.28 -26.00 -24.06
C SER A 26 11.78 -25.76 -23.80
N GLY A 27 11.28 -24.55 -24.09
CA GLY A 27 9.90 -24.13 -23.77
C GLY A 27 9.64 -23.88 -22.28
N GLU A 28 10.60 -24.15 -21.39
CA GLU A 28 10.47 -23.95 -19.94
C GLU A 28 10.14 -22.51 -19.58
N TRP A 29 10.80 -21.54 -20.23
CA TRP A 29 10.55 -20.12 -20.03
C TRP A 29 9.10 -19.73 -20.38
N ALA A 30 8.58 -20.26 -21.50
CA ALA A 30 7.21 -19.99 -21.92
C ALA A 30 6.19 -20.55 -20.91
N ARG A 31 6.40 -21.78 -20.42
CA ARG A 31 5.56 -22.39 -19.37
C ARG A 31 5.62 -21.61 -18.05
N LYS A 32 6.82 -21.19 -17.64
CA LYS A 32 7.02 -20.37 -16.42
C LYS A 32 6.31 -19.02 -16.54
N LYS A 33 6.46 -18.33 -17.67
CA LYS A 33 5.76 -17.06 -17.95
C LYS A 33 4.25 -17.23 -17.90
N GLU A 34 3.72 -18.30 -18.50
CA GLU A 34 2.28 -18.56 -18.51
C GLU A 34 1.73 -18.88 -17.11
N LYS A 35 2.42 -19.71 -16.33
CA LYS A 35 2.06 -19.97 -14.94
C LYS A 35 2.05 -18.69 -14.08
N THR A 36 3.08 -17.86 -14.22
CA THR A 36 3.16 -16.57 -13.50
C THR A 36 2.05 -15.63 -13.93
N ARG A 37 1.74 -15.55 -15.24
CA ARG A 37 0.65 -14.71 -15.76
C ARG A 37 -0.70 -15.11 -15.16
N ASN A 38 -0.99 -16.41 -15.10
CA ASN A 38 -2.21 -16.92 -14.50
C ASN A 38 -2.29 -16.55 -13.01
N ARG A 39 -1.20 -16.72 -12.25
CA ARG A 39 -1.16 -16.34 -10.84
C ARG A 39 -1.37 -14.84 -10.61
N VAL A 40 -0.78 -13.99 -11.44
CA VAL A 40 -0.99 -12.54 -11.39
C VAL A 40 -2.44 -12.17 -11.66
N ARG A 41 -3.08 -12.83 -12.64
CA ARG A 41 -4.50 -12.64 -12.94
C ARG A 41 -5.39 -13.04 -11.76
N ASP A 42 -5.05 -14.14 -11.08
CA ASP A 42 -5.83 -14.62 -9.94
C ASP A 42 -5.73 -13.64 -8.76
N ILE A 43 -4.54 -13.14 -8.44
CA ILE A 43 -4.34 -12.09 -7.42
C ILE A 43 -5.11 -10.81 -7.79
N ALA A 44 -5.03 -10.37 -9.05
CA ALA A 44 -5.76 -9.19 -9.51
C ALA A 44 -7.28 -9.36 -9.36
N ARG A 45 -7.81 -10.55 -9.68
CA ARG A 45 -9.23 -10.88 -9.48
C ARG A 45 -9.61 -10.81 -8.01
N GLU A 46 -8.81 -11.39 -7.13
CA GLU A 46 -9.06 -11.37 -5.68
C GLU A 46 -9.06 -9.94 -5.13
N LEU A 47 -8.10 -9.09 -5.53
CA LEU A 47 -8.05 -7.68 -5.14
C LEU A 47 -9.30 -6.91 -5.61
N ILE A 48 -9.71 -7.09 -6.87
CA ILE A 48 -10.93 -6.45 -7.40
C ILE A 48 -12.16 -6.90 -6.61
N GLN A 49 -12.28 -8.20 -6.32
CA GLN A 49 -13.40 -8.73 -5.54
C GLN A 49 -13.40 -8.18 -4.11
N LEU A 50 -12.23 -8.05 -3.47
CA LEU A 50 -12.09 -7.46 -2.15
C LEU A 50 -12.57 -6.00 -2.14
N TYR A 51 -12.10 -5.17 -3.08
CA TYR A 51 -12.52 -3.77 -3.16
C TYR A 51 -13.99 -3.60 -3.53
N ALA A 52 -14.54 -4.47 -4.37
CA ALA A 52 -15.97 -4.49 -4.67
C ALA A 52 -16.81 -4.78 -3.41
N LYS A 53 -16.40 -5.77 -2.60
CA LYS A 53 -17.04 -6.08 -1.32
C LYS A 53 -16.94 -4.90 -0.35
N ARG A 54 -15.76 -4.30 -0.19
CA ARG A 54 -15.56 -3.14 0.69
C ARG A 54 -16.43 -1.95 0.28
N LYS A 55 -16.49 -1.64 -1.02
CA LYS A 55 -17.29 -0.52 -1.54
C LYS A 55 -18.80 -0.72 -1.36
N ALA A 56 -19.26 -1.97 -1.29
CA ALA A 56 -20.66 -2.30 -1.05
C ALA A 56 -21.06 -2.29 0.44
N MET A 57 -20.09 -2.24 1.36
CA MET A 57 -20.33 -2.16 2.80
C MET A 57 -20.39 -0.71 3.25
N ASN A 58 -21.31 -0.41 4.17
CA ASN A 58 -21.29 0.86 4.90
C ASN A 58 -20.34 0.72 6.09
N ALA A 59 -19.38 1.63 6.20
CA ALA A 59 -18.50 1.74 7.36
C ALA A 59 -19.09 2.62 8.44
N TYR A 60 -18.53 2.51 9.64
CA TYR A 60 -18.68 3.53 10.66
C TYR A 60 -17.93 4.79 10.24
N GLN A 61 -18.65 5.90 10.14
CA GLN A 61 -18.08 7.22 9.86
C GLN A 61 -17.63 7.83 11.18
N PHE A 62 -16.32 8.02 11.33
CA PHE A 62 -15.80 8.74 12.48
C PHE A 62 -16.20 10.23 12.40
N SER A 63 -16.39 10.86 13.55
CA SER A 63 -16.74 12.28 13.62
C SER A 63 -15.58 13.17 13.17
N PRO A 64 -15.85 14.39 12.66
CA PRO A 64 -14.82 15.39 12.43
C PRO A 64 -13.99 15.69 13.68
N ASP A 65 -12.75 16.13 13.48
CA ASP A 65 -11.84 16.46 14.58
C ASP A 65 -12.42 17.53 15.51
N ASN A 66 -12.36 17.24 16.81
CA ASN A 66 -12.76 18.16 17.87
C ASN A 66 -11.53 18.82 18.53
N THR A 67 -11.77 19.63 19.56
CA THR A 67 -10.69 20.36 20.27
C THR A 67 -9.65 19.42 20.87
N TRP A 68 -10.08 18.27 21.42
CA TRP A 68 -9.18 17.30 22.03
C TRP A 68 -8.23 16.68 21.01
N GLN A 69 -8.70 16.38 19.79
CA GLN A 69 -7.82 15.88 18.73
C GLN A 69 -6.72 16.89 18.41
N ARG A 70 -7.08 18.18 18.24
CA ARG A 70 -6.11 19.23 17.92
C ARG A 70 -5.11 19.46 19.04
N GLU A 71 -5.57 19.43 20.29
CA GLU A 71 -4.71 19.55 21.47
C GLU A 71 -3.74 18.37 21.57
N MET A 72 -4.20 17.14 21.30
CA MET A 72 -3.35 15.95 21.31
C MET A 72 -2.29 16.02 20.20
N GLU A 73 -2.66 16.44 19.00
CA GLU A 73 -1.75 16.60 17.86
C GLU A 73 -0.71 17.70 18.13
N ALA A 74 -1.11 18.83 18.71
CA ALA A 74 -0.21 19.93 19.07
C ALA A 74 0.79 19.59 20.19
N ARG A 75 0.64 18.45 20.88
CA ARG A 75 1.59 17.98 21.91
C ARG A 75 2.75 17.19 21.34
N PHE A 76 2.73 16.83 20.07
CA PHE A 76 3.89 16.22 19.43
C PHE A 76 4.99 17.28 19.27
N GLU A 77 6.20 16.93 19.74
CA GLU A 77 7.34 17.86 19.83
C GLU A 77 8.02 18.11 18.48
N TYR A 78 7.65 17.35 17.46
CA TYR A 78 8.26 17.41 16.13
C TYR A 78 7.28 18.02 15.13
N GLU A 79 7.80 18.90 14.28
CA GLU A 79 7.06 19.45 13.16
C GLU A 79 6.91 18.40 12.06
N GLU A 80 5.68 18.22 11.57
CA GLU A 80 5.37 17.25 10.54
C GLU A 80 5.91 17.68 9.18
N THR A 81 6.43 16.70 8.42
CA THR A 81 6.81 16.94 7.03
C THR A 81 5.57 17.05 6.14
N PRO A 82 5.69 17.65 4.93
CA PRO A 82 4.56 17.69 3.98
C PRO A 82 3.95 16.32 3.69
N ASP A 83 4.77 15.29 3.49
CA ASP A 83 4.30 13.92 3.25
C ASP A 83 3.54 13.33 4.46
N GLN A 84 3.95 13.70 5.68
CA GLN A 84 3.25 13.29 6.90
C GLN A 84 1.90 13.99 7.02
N LEU A 85 1.83 15.30 6.74
CA LEU A 85 0.57 16.05 6.73
C LEU A 85 -0.42 15.47 5.71
N ASP A 86 0.02 15.23 4.48
CA ASP A 86 -0.80 14.61 3.44
C ASP A 86 -1.28 13.20 3.85
N THR A 87 -0.42 12.43 4.50
CA THR A 87 -0.77 11.10 5.01
C THR A 87 -1.81 11.18 6.14
N LEU A 88 -1.65 12.11 7.08
CA LEU A 88 -2.56 12.32 8.20
C LEU A 88 -3.95 12.73 7.71
N GLU A 89 -4.02 13.72 6.82
CA GLU A 89 -5.27 14.17 6.22
C GLU A 89 -5.95 13.04 5.45
N ALA A 90 -5.20 12.27 4.66
CA ALA A 90 -5.76 11.15 3.92
C ALA A 90 -6.30 10.03 4.84
N VAL A 91 -5.62 9.74 5.95
CA VAL A 91 -6.11 8.78 6.95
C VAL A 91 -7.39 9.28 7.61
N LYS A 92 -7.43 10.54 8.05
CA LYS A 92 -8.63 11.13 8.66
C LYS A 92 -9.80 11.15 7.70
N HIS A 93 -9.57 11.53 6.45
CA HIS A 93 -10.59 11.52 5.40
C HIS A 93 -11.15 10.12 5.16
N ASP A 94 -10.29 9.11 5.09
CA ASP A 94 -10.73 7.72 4.93
C ASP A 94 -11.52 7.23 6.16
N MET A 95 -11.19 7.70 7.37
CA MET A 95 -11.94 7.39 8.61
C MET A 95 -13.33 8.07 8.64
N GLU A 96 -13.46 9.27 8.09
CA GLU A 96 -14.74 9.99 8.04
C GLU A 96 -15.66 9.51 6.89
N SER A 97 -15.15 8.62 6.03
CA SER A 97 -15.87 8.10 4.86
C SER A 97 -16.96 7.08 5.19
N ASP A 98 -17.98 6.99 4.33
CA ASP A 98 -18.98 5.92 4.31
C ASP A 98 -18.42 4.54 3.94
N LYS A 99 -17.16 4.48 3.48
CA LYS A 99 -16.49 3.25 3.02
C LYS A 99 -15.42 2.80 4.00
N PRO A 100 -15.24 1.47 4.20
CA PRO A 100 -14.19 0.97 5.07
C PRO A 100 -12.79 1.36 4.57
N MET A 101 -11.99 2.04 5.39
CA MET A 101 -10.60 2.46 5.10
C MET A 101 -9.62 1.28 4.91
N ASP A 102 -8.88 1.24 3.79
CA ASP A 102 -7.84 0.23 3.47
C ASP A 102 -6.49 0.85 3.09
N ARG A 103 -5.98 1.74 3.93
CA ARG A 103 -4.76 2.50 3.61
C ARG A 103 -3.51 1.77 4.10
N LEU A 104 -2.55 1.61 3.19
CA LEU A 104 -1.18 1.22 3.52
C LEU A 104 -0.28 2.46 3.54
N VAL A 105 0.30 2.76 4.70
CA VAL A 105 1.30 3.83 4.85
C VAL A 105 2.69 3.21 4.78
N CYS A 106 3.45 3.59 3.75
CA CYS A 106 4.83 3.14 3.55
C CYS A 106 5.81 4.26 3.92
N GLY A 107 6.88 3.93 4.63
CA GLY A 107 7.95 4.86 4.97
C GLY A 107 9.08 4.14 5.70
N ASP A 108 10.28 4.71 5.67
CA ASP A 108 11.45 4.12 6.33
C ASP A 108 11.39 4.23 7.86
N VAL A 109 12.32 3.57 8.55
CA VAL A 109 12.45 3.66 10.00
C VAL A 109 12.68 5.12 10.38
N GLY A 110 11.91 5.63 11.35
CA GLY A 110 12.00 7.03 11.81
C GLY A 110 11.09 8.03 11.10
N PHE A 111 10.37 7.65 10.04
CA PHE A 111 9.50 8.58 9.27
C PHE A 111 8.12 8.87 9.91
N GLY A 112 7.94 8.61 11.21
CA GLY A 112 6.69 8.97 11.92
C GLY A 112 5.46 8.10 11.62
N LYS A 113 5.61 6.89 11.07
CA LYS A 113 4.46 5.96 10.87
C LYS A 113 3.66 5.68 12.15
N THR A 114 4.37 5.58 13.29
CA THR A 114 3.75 5.34 14.60
C THR A 114 2.86 6.49 15.02
N GLU A 115 3.26 7.72 14.72
CA GLU A 115 2.51 8.93 15.04
C GLU A 115 1.20 8.99 14.24
N VAL A 116 1.24 8.69 12.94
CA VAL A 116 0.03 8.54 12.10
C VAL A 116 -0.96 7.54 12.72
N ALA A 117 -0.46 6.38 13.14
CA ALA A 117 -1.30 5.35 13.76
C ALA A 117 -1.88 5.78 15.11
N ILE A 118 -1.10 6.48 15.95
CA ILE A 118 -1.53 6.98 17.25
C ILE A 118 -2.62 8.05 17.10
N ARG A 119 -2.46 8.99 16.16
CA ARG A 119 -3.47 10.03 15.88
C ARG A 119 -4.78 9.42 15.37
N ALA A 120 -4.70 8.43 14.47
CA ALA A 120 -5.86 7.67 14.00
C ALA A 120 -6.55 6.90 15.14
N ALA A 121 -5.77 6.24 16.01
CA ALA A 121 -6.32 5.52 17.16
C ALA A 121 -7.01 6.47 18.16
N PHE A 122 -6.44 7.65 18.40
CA PHE A 122 -7.05 8.65 19.26
C PHE A 122 -8.38 9.16 18.69
N LYS A 123 -8.42 9.51 17.39
CA LYS A 123 -9.65 9.89 16.68
C LYS A 123 -10.73 8.81 16.78
N ALA A 124 -10.34 7.54 16.78
CA ALA A 124 -11.28 6.43 16.86
C ALA A 124 -11.98 6.27 18.22
N VAL A 125 -11.41 6.84 19.29
CA VAL A 125 -11.97 6.77 20.65
C VAL A 125 -12.89 7.97 20.96
N MET A 126 -12.73 9.07 20.24
CA MET A 126 -13.45 10.35 20.43
C MET A 126 -14.79 10.38 19.70
#